data_AF-A0A7Y9MVA4-F1
#
_entry.id   AF-A0A7Y9MVA4-F1
#
_cell.length_a   1.000
_cell.length_b   1.000
_cell.length_c   1.000
_cell.angle_alpha   90.00
_cell.angle_beta   90.00
_cell.angle_gamma   90.00
#
_symmetry.space_group_name_H-M   'P 1'
#
loop_
_entity.id
_entity.type
_entity.pdbx_description
1 polymer ?
#
loop_
_entity_poly.entity_id
_entity_poly.type
_entity_poly.pdbx_seq_one_letter_code
_entity_poly.pdbx_strand_id
1 'polypeptide(L)'
;MPDYSIEARSLGVAGVAGHDYWVLRDEHGKALAELHGLATDRQTGEAIPIGTDESKHSLRAWHYPHDAGYASSIGAKVDSTSYIQEGQPSRTVLTGDKDQILARWNTAVSAVPELNAQDLNYPNYGFKVFGETVNSNSAYRTFGELMDVPVNDFPGRVEPGIDNRMLSQERTEALRYREQPDQDRQRAPAPADAPARHGHQDPAMLQQIRGKVEGLNGPGQLDPADNDRVSASLYALAKQNNFSSVDQIALSEKTRTAPAGENIFIVQGASDDPAKLRAHMPTAEAAQTPVEQSFEKAQAQQHNPQVQNQVQVQEAQQRPMVQAL
;
A
#
# COMPACT_ATOMS: atom_id res chain seq x y z
N MET A 1 26.11 7.71 -5.57
CA MET A 1 25.64 6.83 -6.66
C MET A 1 24.69 7.69 -7.51
N PRO A 2 24.14 7.26 -8.64
CA PRO A 2 22.99 7.99 -9.17
C PRO A 2 21.84 7.80 -8.15
N ASP A 3 21.22 8.90 -7.73
CA ASP A 3 20.34 8.94 -6.56
C ASP A 3 18.87 9.03 -7.01
N TYR A 4 17.97 8.35 -6.29
CA TYR A 4 16.53 8.53 -6.46
C TYR A 4 16.15 9.94 -5.99
N SER A 5 15.04 10.48 -6.48
CA SER A 5 14.64 11.83 -6.08
C SER A 5 13.14 12.05 -5.94
N ILE A 6 12.79 12.98 -5.05
CA ILE A 6 11.45 13.57 -4.95
C ILE A 6 11.55 14.98 -5.53
N GLU A 7 10.67 15.27 -6.49
CA GLU A 7 10.63 16.53 -7.21
C GLU A 7 9.27 17.19 -7.01
N ALA A 8 9.26 18.45 -6.60
CA ALA A 8 8.09 19.31 -6.67
C ALA A 8 7.96 19.85 -8.10
N ARG A 9 6.75 19.92 -8.64
CA ARG A 9 6.45 20.55 -9.94
C ARG A 9 5.22 21.43 -9.84
N SER A 10 5.15 22.45 -10.69
CA SER A 10 3.98 23.32 -10.83
C SER A 10 3.48 23.34 -12.27
N LEU A 11 2.26 22.87 -12.48
CA LEU A 11 1.55 23.01 -13.75
C LEU A 11 0.77 24.33 -13.76
N GLY A 12 0.92 25.11 -14.83
CA GLY A 12 0.11 26.31 -15.01
C GLY A 12 -1.36 25.98 -15.26
N VAL A 13 -2.25 26.52 -14.43
CA VAL A 13 -3.70 26.40 -14.57
C VAL A 13 -4.27 27.81 -14.72
N ALA A 14 -5.01 28.06 -15.81
CA ALA A 14 -5.73 29.32 -16.04
C ALA A 14 -4.91 30.60 -15.68
N GLY A 15 -3.93 30.95 -16.51
CA GLY A 15 -3.09 32.14 -16.30
C GLY A 15 -1.91 31.86 -15.38
N VAL A 16 -1.79 32.60 -14.27
CA VAL A 16 -0.67 32.51 -13.32
C VAL A 16 -0.91 31.52 -12.18
N ALA A 17 -2.10 30.92 -12.08
CA ALA A 17 -2.38 29.93 -11.04
C ALA A 17 -1.53 28.66 -11.26
N GLY A 18 -1.02 28.11 -10.16
CA GLY A 18 -0.24 26.87 -10.14
C GLY A 18 -1.05 25.72 -9.56
N HIS A 19 -0.97 24.56 -10.21
CA HIS A 19 -1.28 23.27 -9.60
C HIS A 19 0.02 22.57 -9.28
N ASP A 20 0.32 22.47 -7.99
CA ASP A 20 1.55 21.86 -7.53
C ASP A 20 1.34 20.38 -7.21
N TYR A 21 2.36 19.58 -7.49
CA TYR A 21 2.32 18.14 -7.34
C TYR A 21 3.73 17.56 -7.17
N TRP A 22 3.78 16.29 -6.75
CA TRP A 22 5.03 15.60 -6.48
C TRP A 22 5.32 14.54 -7.54
N VAL A 23 6.60 14.38 -7.87
CA VAL A 23 7.08 13.34 -8.79
C VAL A 23 8.19 12.55 -8.11
N LEU A 24 8.06 11.23 -8.15
CA LEU A 24 9.10 10.28 -7.80
C LEU A 24 9.93 9.99 -9.05
N ARG A 25 11.25 10.12 -8.96
CA ARG A 25 12.17 9.75 -10.05
C ARG A 25 13.19 8.71 -9.61
N ASP A 26 13.55 7.85 -10.54
CA ASP A 26 14.66 6.91 -10.38
C ASP A 26 16.02 7.59 -10.55
N GLU A 27 17.07 6.79 -10.43
CA GLU A 27 18.46 7.23 -10.52
C GLU A 27 18.85 7.79 -11.91
N HIS A 28 18.05 7.53 -12.95
CA HIS A 28 18.23 8.04 -14.31
C HIS A 28 17.34 9.26 -14.59
N GLY A 29 16.61 9.74 -13.59
CA GLY A 29 15.67 10.86 -13.72
C GLY A 29 14.34 10.47 -14.37
N LYS A 30 14.09 9.18 -14.65
CA LYS A 30 12.82 8.71 -15.19
C LYS A 30 11.74 8.83 -14.12
N ALA A 31 10.59 9.39 -14.47
CA ALA A 31 9.45 9.47 -13.58
C ALA A 31 8.89 8.07 -13.31
N LEU A 32 8.81 7.70 -12.04
CA LEU A 32 8.23 6.45 -11.57
C LEU A 32 6.76 6.62 -11.20
N ALA A 33 6.40 7.76 -10.60
CA ALA A 33 5.03 8.06 -10.22
C ALA A 33 4.81 9.55 -9.94
N GLU A 34 3.54 9.96 -9.96
CA GLU A 34 3.07 11.29 -9.54
C GLU A 34 2.04 11.21 -8.40
N LEU A 35 2.06 12.20 -7.50
CA LEU A 35 1.07 12.39 -6.43
C LEU A 35 0.40 13.76 -6.56
N HIS A 36 -0.92 13.78 -6.59
CA HIS A 36 -1.73 14.99 -6.82
C HIS A 36 -2.88 15.12 -5.83
N GLY A 37 -3.27 16.37 -5.55
CA GLY A 37 -4.66 16.68 -5.21
C GLY A 37 -5.37 17.20 -6.44
N LEU A 38 -6.49 16.60 -6.82
CA LEU A 38 -7.26 17.02 -8.00
C LEU A 38 -8.73 17.27 -7.62
N ALA A 39 -9.34 18.23 -8.30
CA ALA A 39 -10.79 18.31 -8.37
C ALA A 39 -11.30 17.03 -9.01
N THR A 40 -12.29 16.39 -8.40
CA THR A 40 -12.85 15.12 -8.84
C THR A 40 -14.36 15.21 -8.82
N ASP A 41 -14.98 14.91 -9.96
CA ASP A 41 -16.43 14.88 -10.06
C ASP A 41 -16.97 13.71 -9.23
N ARG A 42 -17.88 13.99 -8.30
CA ARG A 42 -18.40 12.99 -7.35
C ARG A 42 -19.25 11.93 -8.03
N GLN A 43 -19.85 12.23 -9.20
CA GLN A 43 -20.73 11.31 -9.91
C GLN A 43 -19.94 10.28 -10.72
N THR A 44 -18.90 10.74 -11.42
CA THR A 44 -18.08 9.92 -12.31
C THR A 44 -16.86 9.34 -11.61
N GLY A 45 -16.39 9.98 -10.54
CA GLY A 45 -15.12 9.66 -9.89
C GLY A 45 -13.89 10.10 -10.71
N GLU A 46 -14.09 10.86 -11.78
CA GLU A 46 -13.01 11.29 -12.67
C GLU A 46 -12.39 12.61 -12.21
N ALA A 47 -11.07 12.72 -12.33
CA ALA A 47 -10.36 13.96 -12.12
C ALA A 47 -10.73 14.98 -13.21
N ILE A 48 -10.98 16.22 -12.81
CA ILE A 48 -11.32 17.33 -13.69
C ILE A 48 -10.29 18.46 -13.57
N PRO A 49 -9.98 19.19 -14.66
CA PRO A 49 -8.94 20.21 -14.64
C PRO A 49 -9.22 21.38 -13.68
N ILE A 50 -10.47 21.83 -13.63
CA ILE A 50 -10.91 22.96 -12.78
C ILE A 50 -12.29 22.62 -12.23
N GLY A 51 -12.43 22.65 -10.90
CA GLY A 51 -13.74 22.50 -10.26
C GLY A 51 -14.59 23.75 -10.45
N THR A 52 -15.84 23.60 -10.90
CA THR A 52 -16.78 24.72 -11.12
C THR A 52 -18.05 24.67 -10.26
N ASP A 53 -18.27 23.56 -9.53
CA ASP A 53 -19.44 23.34 -8.68
C ASP A 53 -19.01 22.61 -7.39
N GLU A 54 -18.84 23.35 -6.30
CA GLU A 54 -18.39 22.86 -4.99
C GLU A 54 -19.33 21.77 -4.41
N SER A 55 -20.59 21.72 -4.84
CA SER A 55 -21.53 20.67 -4.41
C SER A 55 -21.34 19.35 -5.15
N LYS A 56 -20.75 19.38 -6.34
CA LYS A 56 -20.55 18.20 -7.21
C LYS A 56 -19.10 17.74 -7.24
N HIS A 57 -18.16 18.61 -6.88
CA HIS A 57 -16.74 18.32 -6.99
C HIS A 57 -16.12 18.16 -5.60
N SER A 58 -15.28 17.14 -5.47
CA SER A 58 -14.52 16.84 -4.27
C SER A 58 -13.02 17.01 -4.53
N LEU A 59 -12.26 17.39 -3.52
CA LEU A 59 -10.81 17.26 -3.53
C LEU A 59 -10.46 15.80 -3.25
N ARG A 60 -9.74 15.17 -4.17
CA ARG A 60 -9.21 13.82 -3.97
C ARG A 60 -7.70 13.79 -4.17
N ALA A 61 -7.06 12.96 -3.37
CA ALA A 61 -5.70 12.50 -3.54
C ALA A 61 -5.64 11.44 -4.64
N TRP A 62 -4.74 11.63 -5.60
CA TRP A 62 -4.48 10.73 -6.72
C TRP A 62 -3.02 10.31 -6.75
N HIS A 63 -2.80 9.04 -7.09
CA HIS A 63 -1.48 8.46 -7.29
C HIS A 63 -1.43 7.81 -8.66
N TYR A 64 -0.48 8.23 -9.51
CA TYR A 64 -0.31 7.73 -10.86
C TYR A 64 1.04 7.00 -10.99
N PRO A 65 1.10 5.68 -10.88
CA PRO A 65 2.33 4.90 -11.05
C PRO A 65 2.64 4.71 -12.54
N HIS A 66 3.72 5.27 -13.07
CA HIS A 66 4.07 5.14 -14.50
C HIS A 66 5.00 3.97 -14.79
N ASP A 67 5.83 3.59 -13.82
CA ASP A 67 6.78 2.50 -13.99
C ASP A 67 6.20 1.16 -13.55
N ALA A 68 6.36 0.13 -14.39
CA ALA A 68 5.83 -1.20 -14.13
C ALA A 68 6.46 -1.87 -12.90
N GLY A 69 7.76 -1.66 -12.66
CA GLY A 69 8.45 -2.19 -11.48
C GLY A 69 7.96 -1.53 -10.21
N TYR A 70 7.86 -0.19 -10.22
CA TYR A 70 7.31 0.55 -9.09
C TYR A 70 5.83 0.20 -8.83
N ALA A 71 4.97 0.22 -9.85
CA ALA A 71 3.55 -0.13 -9.72
C ALA A 71 3.36 -1.53 -9.12
N SER A 72 4.13 -2.51 -9.61
CA SER A 72 4.10 -3.88 -9.08
C SER A 72 4.54 -3.95 -7.62
N SER A 73 5.52 -3.13 -7.21
CA SER A 73 6.04 -3.13 -5.83
C SER A 73 5.03 -2.69 -4.78
N ILE A 74 3.99 -1.95 -5.19
CA ILE A 74 2.92 -1.46 -4.32
C ILE A 74 1.56 -2.12 -4.63
N GLY A 75 1.53 -3.15 -5.48
CA GLY A 75 0.29 -3.82 -5.89
C GLY A 75 -0.66 -2.95 -6.72
N ALA A 76 -0.14 -1.92 -7.40
CA ALA A 76 -0.90 -1.03 -8.26
C ALA A 76 -0.73 -1.38 -9.74
N LYS A 77 -1.65 -0.90 -10.58
CA LYS A 77 -1.51 -0.95 -12.04
C LYS A 77 -0.73 0.26 -12.52
N VAL A 78 -0.05 0.10 -13.65
CA VAL A 78 0.55 1.24 -14.37
C VAL A 78 -0.58 2.15 -14.85
N ASP A 79 -0.37 3.46 -14.68
CA ASP A 79 -1.22 4.53 -15.16
C ASP A 79 -0.44 5.40 -16.15
N SER A 80 -1.04 5.62 -17.33
CA SER A 80 -0.47 6.46 -18.39
C SER A 80 -0.80 7.95 -18.23
N THR A 81 -1.68 8.31 -17.30
CA THR A 81 -2.02 9.69 -16.97
C THR A 81 -0.79 10.38 -16.42
N SER A 82 -0.40 11.52 -16.98
CA SER A 82 0.75 12.28 -16.50
C SER A 82 0.52 13.78 -16.68
N TYR A 83 0.92 14.55 -15.67
CA TYR A 83 0.85 16.02 -15.70
C TYR A 83 2.23 16.63 -15.94
N ILE A 84 3.26 15.81 -16.10
CA ILE A 84 4.62 16.22 -16.43
C ILE A 84 4.64 16.77 -17.87
N GLN A 85 5.02 18.04 -18.00
CA GLN A 85 5.24 18.70 -19.28
C GLN A 85 6.62 19.35 -19.31
N GLU A 86 7.18 19.45 -20.51
CA GLU A 86 8.46 20.15 -20.75
C GLU A 86 8.35 21.64 -20.38
N GLY A 87 9.40 22.18 -19.77
CA GLY A 87 9.46 23.61 -19.41
C GLY A 87 8.62 24.04 -18.20
N GLN A 88 7.93 23.11 -17.51
CA GLN A 88 7.29 23.41 -16.23
C GLN A 88 8.32 23.78 -15.17
N PRO A 89 8.00 24.74 -14.27
CA PRO A 89 8.77 24.93 -13.05
C PRO A 89 8.84 23.61 -12.27
N SER A 90 10.06 23.20 -11.90
CA SER A 90 10.31 22.04 -11.07
C SER A 90 11.47 22.29 -10.11
N ARG A 91 11.49 21.55 -9.01
CA ARG A 91 12.57 21.57 -8.02
C ARG A 91 12.73 20.18 -7.43
N THR A 92 13.91 19.59 -7.58
CA THR A 92 14.30 18.43 -6.77
C THR A 92 14.44 18.86 -5.32
N VAL A 93 13.60 18.31 -4.43
CA VAL A 93 13.58 18.67 -3.00
C VAL A 93 14.41 17.74 -2.14
N LEU A 94 14.59 16.50 -2.59
CA LEU A 94 15.36 15.49 -1.90
C LEU A 94 15.95 14.51 -2.91
N THR A 95 17.22 14.14 -2.70
CA THR A 95 17.88 13.02 -3.37
C THR A 95 18.41 12.06 -2.32
N GLY A 96 18.47 10.78 -2.64
CA GLY A 96 19.04 9.80 -1.72
C GLY A 96 18.97 8.37 -2.25
N ASP A 97 19.30 7.44 -1.37
CA ASP A 97 19.21 6.03 -1.67
C ASP A 97 17.76 5.63 -1.96
N LYS A 98 17.60 4.66 -2.87
CA LYS A 98 16.30 4.14 -3.32
C LYS A 98 15.34 3.88 -2.16
N ASP A 99 15.79 3.14 -1.16
CA ASP A 99 14.92 2.70 -0.06
C ASP A 99 14.47 3.88 0.81
N GLN A 100 15.34 4.87 1.03
CA GLN A 100 15.00 6.05 1.82
C GLN A 100 13.96 6.91 1.08
N ILE A 101 14.16 7.14 -0.22
CA ILE A 101 13.25 7.92 -1.05
C ILE A 101 11.90 7.22 -1.21
N LEU A 102 11.91 5.91 -1.50
CA LEU A 102 10.69 5.12 -1.62
C LEU A 102 9.94 5.02 -0.30
N ALA A 103 10.63 4.92 0.85
CA ALA A 103 9.96 4.89 2.15
C ALA A 103 9.19 6.19 2.41
N ARG A 104 9.81 7.35 2.17
CA ARG A 104 9.15 8.67 2.27
C ARG A 104 7.95 8.75 1.33
N TRP A 105 8.15 8.45 0.05
CA TRP A 105 7.08 8.49 -0.95
C TRP A 105 5.91 7.55 -0.59
N ASN A 106 6.21 6.31 -0.21
CA ASN A 106 5.18 5.32 0.11
C ASN A 106 4.42 5.66 1.41
N THR A 107 5.02 6.41 2.35
CA THR A 107 4.28 6.99 3.47
C THR A 107 3.15 7.90 2.98
N ALA A 108 3.43 8.80 2.03
CA ALA A 108 2.41 9.64 1.42
C ALA A 108 1.36 8.84 0.63
N VAL A 109 1.79 7.86 -0.17
CA VAL A 109 0.87 6.96 -0.91
C VAL A 109 -0.09 6.22 0.04
N SER A 110 0.42 5.74 1.18
CA SER A 110 -0.38 5.01 2.18
C SER A 110 -1.48 5.86 2.82
N ALA A 111 -1.30 7.18 2.84
CA ALA A 111 -2.29 8.12 3.38
C ALA A 111 -3.41 8.47 2.39
N VAL A 112 -3.27 8.13 1.10
CA VAL A 112 -4.26 8.46 0.04
C VAL A 112 -5.69 8.04 0.41
N PRO A 113 -5.96 6.81 0.93
CA PRO A 113 -7.30 6.43 1.33
C PRO A 113 -7.88 7.32 2.44
N GLU A 114 -7.06 7.71 3.43
CA GLU A 114 -7.50 8.56 4.54
C GLU A 114 -7.74 10.01 4.09
N LEU A 115 -6.89 10.53 3.22
CA LEU A 115 -7.08 11.84 2.58
C LEU A 115 -8.40 11.87 1.79
N ASN A 116 -8.69 10.80 1.05
CA ASN A 116 -9.93 10.68 0.30
C ASN A 116 -11.15 10.49 1.21
N ALA A 117 -11.01 9.81 2.35
CA ALA A 117 -12.11 9.62 3.30
C ALA A 117 -12.60 10.93 3.94
N GLN A 118 -11.81 12.00 3.91
CA GLN A 118 -12.25 13.34 4.36
C GLN A 118 -13.38 13.91 3.50
N ASP A 119 -13.52 13.43 2.26
CA ASP A 119 -14.56 13.83 1.30
C ASP A 119 -14.72 15.35 1.12
N LEU A 120 -13.60 16.09 1.19
CA LEU A 120 -13.56 17.54 1.16
C LEU A 120 -14.16 18.07 -0.15
N ASN A 121 -14.94 19.15 -0.07
CA ASN A 121 -15.42 19.83 -1.26
C ASN A 121 -14.27 20.54 -1.98
N TYR A 122 -14.27 20.51 -3.31
CA TYR A 122 -13.32 21.28 -4.09
C TYR A 122 -13.89 22.69 -4.35
N PRO A 123 -13.20 23.78 -3.94
CA PRO A 123 -13.72 25.13 -4.10
C PRO A 123 -13.84 25.50 -5.57
N ASN A 124 -14.88 26.27 -5.91
CA ASN A 124 -15.07 26.78 -7.27
C ASN A 124 -13.82 27.53 -7.75
N TYR A 125 -13.31 27.16 -8.93
CA TYR A 125 -12.09 27.69 -9.54
C TYR A 125 -10.82 27.48 -8.70
N GLY A 126 -10.86 26.61 -7.68
CA GLY A 126 -9.73 26.30 -6.83
C GLY A 126 -9.49 27.30 -5.69
N PHE A 127 -10.38 28.25 -5.40
CA PHE A 127 -10.19 29.16 -4.27
C PHE A 127 -11.50 29.62 -3.63
N LYS A 128 -11.44 30.03 -2.35
CA LYS A 128 -12.55 30.69 -1.66
C LYS A 128 -12.28 32.18 -1.54
N VAL A 129 -13.32 32.98 -1.78
CA VAL A 129 -13.28 34.46 -1.57
C VAL A 129 -13.34 34.79 -0.07
N PHE A 130 -13.98 33.92 0.72
CA PHE A 130 -14.08 34.05 2.16
C PHE A 130 -13.72 32.71 2.84
N GLY A 131 -12.88 32.78 3.88
CA GLY A 131 -12.41 31.61 4.62
C GLY A 131 -11.17 30.95 4.02
N GLU A 132 -10.75 29.84 4.64
CA GLU A 132 -9.59 29.07 4.21
C GLU A 132 -9.86 28.34 2.88
N THR A 133 -8.85 28.31 2.01
CA THR A 133 -8.90 27.55 0.77
C THR A 133 -8.23 26.20 1.00
N VAL A 134 -9.00 25.11 0.97
CA VAL A 134 -8.48 23.74 0.92
C VAL A 134 -8.70 23.20 -0.49
N ASN A 135 -7.64 22.94 -1.24
CA ASN A 135 -7.69 22.58 -2.66
C ASN A 135 -6.52 21.65 -3.05
N SER A 136 -6.19 21.58 -4.34
CA SER A 136 -5.06 20.82 -4.88
C SER A 136 -3.72 21.16 -4.24
N ASN A 137 -3.41 22.43 -3.99
CA ASN A 137 -2.15 22.84 -3.37
C ASN A 137 -2.11 22.52 -1.87
N SER A 138 -3.27 22.39 -1.22
CA SER A 138 -3.34 21.84 0.14
C SER A 138 -3.00 20.35 0.18
N ALA A 139 -3.33 19.60 -0.86
CA ALA A 139 -2.88 18.21 -1.01
C ALA A 139 -1.37 18.14 -1.23
N TYR A 140 -0.82 18.99 -2.12
CA TYR A 140 0.63 19.14 -2.32
C TYR A 140 1.34 19.39 -0.99
N ARG A 141 0.87 20.36 -0.19
CA ARG A 141 1.39 20.62 1.14
C ARG A 141 1.33 19.38 2.03
N THR A 142 0.16 18.75 2.11
CA THR A 142 -0.06 17.59 2.98
C THR A 142 0.87 16.44 2.62
N PHE A 143 1.05 16.14 1.33
CA PHE A 143 1.99 15.12 0.88
C PHE A 143 3.44 15.45 1.20
N GLY A 144 3.87 16.70 1.00
CA GLY A 144 5.24 17.09 1.35
C GLY A 144 5.53 16.92 2.84
N GLU A 145 4.58 17.30 3.71
CA GLU A 145 4.69 17.08 5.15
C GLU A 145 4.67 15.59 5.52
N LEU A 146 3.85 14.77 4.86
CA LEU A 146 3.82 13.31 5.06
C LEU A 146 5.14 12.63 4.65
N MET A 147 5.76 13.08 3.57
CA MET A 147 7.07 12.58 3.11
C MET A 147 8.23 13.15 3.92
N ASP A 148 7.96 14.10 4.82
CA ASP A 148 8.98 14.83 5.56
C ASP A 148 9.99 15.52 4.60
N VAL A 149 9.47 16.21 3.59
CA VAL A 149 10.28 16.99 2.63
C VAL A 149 9.89 18.48 2.65
N PRO A 150 10.79 19.39 2.24
CA PRO A 150 10.46 20.81 2.15
C PRO A 150 9.30 21.09 1.18
N VAL A 151 8.21 21.65 1.68
CA VAL A 151 7.12 22.21 0.86
C VAL A 151 7.54 23.61 0.41
N ASN A 152 7.61 23.84 -0.90
CA ASN A 152 8.03 25.10 -1.48
C ASN A 152 7.00 25.64 -2.46
N ASP A 153 6.88 26.96 -2.47
CA ASP A 153 6.15 27.73 -3.48
C ASP A 153 6.97 27.86 -4.78
N PHE A 154 6.29 28.10 -5.90
CA PHE A 154 6.93 28.39 -7.18
C PHE A 154 6.90 29.89 -7.50
N PRO A 155 8.06 30.56 -7.63
CA PRO A 155 8.11 31.99 -7.93
C PRO A 155 7.31 32.36 -9.18
N GLY A 156 6.43 33.36 -9.04
CA GLY A 156 5.57 33.82 -10.13
C GLY A 156 4.27 33.03 -10.31
N ARG A 157 3.99 32.06 -9.43
CA ARG A 157 2.71 31.37 -9.36
C ARG A 157 1.82 31.92 -8.25
N VAL A 158 0.51 31.83 -8.48
CA VAL A 158 -0.49 32.01 -7.44
C VAL A 158 -0.94 30.62 -7.02
N GLU A 159 -0.70 30.28 -5.75
CA GLU A 159 -0.90 28.91 -5.23
C GLU A 159 -1.88 28.93 -4.04
N PRO A 160 -3.17 29.24 -4.26
CA PRO A 160 -4.14 29.27 -3.17
C PRO A 160 -4.16 27.92 -2.47
N GLY A 161 -4.28 27.94 -1.13
CA GLY A 161 -4.37 26.72 -0.33
C GLY A 161 -3.04 26.04 0.00
N ILE A 162 -1.90 26.54 -0.47
CA ILE A 162 -0.57 26.00 -0.12
C ILE A 162 -0.24 26.13 1.39
N ASP A 163 -0.90 27.07 2.09
CA ASP A 163 -0.80 27.22 3.54
C ASP A 163 -1.72 26.27 4.34
N ASN A 164 -2.66 25.61 3.66
CA ASN A 164 -3.66 24.75 4.27
C ASN A 164 -3.36 23.27 4.00
N ARG A 165 -4.05 22.38 4.73
CA ARG A 165 -3.85 20.93 4.68
C ARG A 165 -5.18 20.22 4.45
N MET A 166 -5.10 18.98 3.95
CA MET A 166 -6.24 18.08 3.90
C MET A 166 -6.52 17.40 5.25
N LEU A 167 -5.48 17.22 6.07
CA LEU A 167 -5.57 16.66 7.42
C LEU A 167 -5.21 17.70 8.47
N SER A 168 -5.62 17.46 9.72
CA SER A 168 -5.15 18.28 10.83
C SER A 168 -3.62 18.16 10.97
N GLN A 169 -2.98 19.19 11.55
CA GLN A 169 -1.53 19.16 11.79
C GLN A 169 -1.13 17.96 12.67
N GLU A 170 -1.90 17.68 13.72
CA GLU A 170 -1.67 16.53 14.61
C GLU A 170 -1.73 15.21 13.83
N ARG A 171 -2.74 15.04 12.99
CA ARG A 171 -2.89 13.81 12.21
C ARG A 171 -1.80 13.67 11.14
N THR A 172 -1.42 14.77 10.51
CA THR A 172 -0.31 14.79 9.54
C THR A 172 1.01 14.39 10.21
N GLU A 173 1.31 14.92 11.39
CA GLU A 173 2.52 14.58 12.16
C GLU A 173 2.51 13.14 12.69
N ALA A 174 1.34 12.56 12.94
CA ALA A 174 1.19 11.16 13.33
C ALA A 174 1.47 10.18 12.18
N LEU A 175 1.16 10.59 10.94
CA LEU A 175 1.34 9.78 9.73
C LEU A 175 2.68 10.06 9.02
N ARG A 176 3.32 11.19 9.32
CA ARG A 176 4.57 11.64 8.70
C ARG A 176 5.67 10.59 8.79
N TYR A 177 6.45 10.49 7.73
CA TYR A 177 7.65 9.69 7.68
C TYR A 177 8.60 10.06 8.82
N ARG A 178 9.08 9.05 9.54
CA ARG A 178 10.12 9.20 10.56
C ARG A 178 11.25 8.27 10.23
N GLU A 179 12.45 8.83 10.12
CA GLU A 179 13.66 8.04 9.95
C GLU A 179 13.85 7.20 11.23
N GLN A 180 13.78 5.87 11.10
CA GLN A 180 14.14 4.99 12.19
C GLN A 180 15.67 5.01 12.34
N PRO A 181 16.21 5.28 13.54
CA PRO A 181 17.66 5.32 13.73
C PRO A 181 18.30 3.98 13.37
N ASP A 182 19.47 4.04 12.74
CA ASP A 182 20.30 2.95 12.20
C ASP A 182 20.70 1.82 13.17
N GLN A 183 20.15 1.76 14.39
CA GLN A 183 20.51 0.75 15.39
C GLN A 183 20.06 -0.67 15.00
N ASP A 184 19.05 -0.83 14.14
CA ASP A 184 18.72 -2.13 13.54
C ASP A 184 19.59 -2.48 12.34
N ARG A 185 20.28 -1.50 11.74
CA ARG A 185 21.19 -1.72 10.59
C ARG A 185 22.57 -2.21 11.02
N GLN A 186 22.98 -1.96 12.27
CA GLN A 186 24.28 -2.38 12.82
C GLN A 186 24.27 -3.74 13.54
N ARG A 187 23.12 -4.41 13.64
CA ARG A 187 23.01 -5.71 14.33
C ARG A 187 23.18 -6.94 13.43
N ALA A 188 23.46 -6.76 12.14
CA ALA A 188 23.81 -7.83 11.22
C ALA A 188 25.29 -7.71 10.80
N PRO A 189 26.10 -8.79 10.88
CA PRO A 189 27.46 -8.76 10.39
C PRO A 189 27.45 -8.62 8.86
N ALA A 190 28.30 -7.75 8.32
CA ALA A 190 28.45 -7.56 6.89
C ALA A 190 28.87 -8.88 6.21
N PRO A 191 28.29 -9.24 5.05
CA PRO A 191 28.91 -10.16 4.13
C PRO A 191 29.40 -9.41 2.88
N ALA A 192 30.71 -9.53 2.67
CA ALA A 192 31.30 -9.43 1.34
C ALA A 192 30.80 -10.59 0.46
N ASP A 193 30.62 -10.27 -0.83
CA ASP A 193 30.51 -11.14 -2.00
C ASP A 193 29.37 -12.20 -2.10
N ALA A 194 28.67 -12.09 -3.25
CA ALA A 194 27.85 -13.09 -3.97
C ALA A 194 26.32 -13.11 -3.70
N PRO A 195 25.52 -13.65 -4.65
CA PRO A 195 24.81 -12.88 -5.67
C PRO A 195 23.29 -12.84 -5.43
N ALA A 196 22.64 -11.88 -6.10
CA ALA A 196 21.19 -11.64 -6.16
C ALA A 196 20.30 -12.86 -5.85
N ARG A 197 19.67 -12.85 -4.66
CA ARG A 197 18.48 -13.65 -4.38
C ARG A 197 17.30 -12.70 -4.23
N HIS A 198 16.42 -12.74 -5.22
CA HIS A 198 15.10 -12.12 -5.18
C HIS A 198 14.29 -12.82 -4.09
N GLY A 199 14.30 -12.26 -2.89
CA GLY A 199 13.34 -12.55 -1.83
C GLY A 199 12.45 -11.34 -1.67
N HIS A 200 11.31 -11.32 -2.36
CA HIS A 200 10.28 -10.31 -2.17
C HIS A 200 9.89 -10.29 -0.68
N GLN A 201 10.26 -9.22 0.03
CA GLN A 201 9.66 -8.89 1.30
C GLN A 201 8.19 -8.57 0.99
N ASP A 202 7.26 -9.28 1.63
CA ASP A 202 5.88 -9.44 1.14
C ASP A 202 4.82 -8.82 2.07
N PRO A 203 4.86 -7.50 2.34
CA PRO A 203 3.77 -6.81 3.03
C PRO A 203 2.50 -6.75 2.17
N ALA A 204 2.62 -6.89 0.84
CA ALA A 204 1.50 -6.89 -0.10
C ALA A 204 0.57 -8.10 0.10
N MET A 205 1.13 -9.32 0.24
CA MET A 205 0.32 -10.52 0.49
C MET A 205 -0.37 -10.49 1.85
N LEU A 206 0.31 -9.99 2.90
CA LEU A 206 -0.32 -9.84 4.21
C LEU A 206 -1.52 -8.87 4.16
N GLN A 207 -1.37 -7.75 3.45
CA GLN A 207 -2.46 -6.79 3.28
C GLN A 207 -3.61 -7.36 2.44
N GLN A 208 -3.30 -8.13 1.39
CA GLN A 208 -4.30 -8.85 0.59
C GLN A 208 -5.09 -9.84 1.45
N ILE A 209 -4.41 -10.57 2.34
CA ILE A 209 -5.03 -11.53 3.27
C ILE A 209 -5.96 -10.80 4.24
N ARG A 210 -5.51 -9.69 4.86
CA ARG A 210 -6.32 -8.90 5.80
C ARG A 210 -7.65 -8.45 5.21
N GLY A 211 -7.61 -7.82 4.03
CA GLY A 211 -8.84 -7.37 3.37
C GLY A 211 -9.80 -8.51 3.00
N LYS A 212 -9.28 -9.70 2.71
CA LYS A 212 -10.11 -10.89 2.40
C LYS A 212 -10.68 -11.53 3.67
N VAL A 213 -9.94 -11.56 4.77
CA VAL A 213 -10.40 -12.06 6.08
C VAL A 213 -11.52 -11.16 6.63
N GLU A 214 -11.40 -9.84 6.51
CA GLU A 214 -12.45 -8.90 6.92
C GLU A 214 -13.79 -9.16 6.19
N GLY A 215 -13.75 -9.60 4.94
CA GLY A 215 -14.92 -9.99 4.15
C GLY A 215 -15.62 -11.28 4.62
N LEU A 216 -15.02 -12.03 5.55
CA LEU A 216 -15.56 -13.26 6.14
C LEU A 216 -16.16 -13.03 7.54
N ASN A 217 -16.32 -11.77 7.95
CA ASN A 217 -16.96 -11.40 9.22
C ASN A 217 -18.48 -11.56 9.13
N GLY A 218 -19.10 -12.17 10.14
CA GLY A 218 -20.56 -12.23 10.24
C GLY A 218 -21.08 -13.22 11.28
N PRO A 219 -22.39 -13.20 11.60
CA PRO A 219 -23.00 -14.12 12.55
C PRO A 219 -22.82 -15.58 12.09
N GLY A 220 -22.09 -16.39 12.88
CA GLY A 220 -21.74 -17.77 12.53
C GLY A 220 -20.55 -17.93 11.57
N GLN A 221 -19.76 -16.86 11.36
CA GLN A 221 -18.51 -16.83 10.60
C GLN A 221 -17.34 -16.38 11.51
N LEU A 222 -16.29 -15.76 10.97
CA LEU A 222 -15.15 -15.25 11.76
C LEU A 222 -15.57 -14.08 12.67
N ASP A 223 -15.03 -14.06 13.89
CA ASP A 223 -15.14 -12.91 14.80
C ASP A 223 -14.14 -11.83 14.38
N PRO A 224 -14.56 -10.56 14.21
CA PRO A 224 -13.65 -9.46 13.93
C PRO A 224 -12.45 -9.36 14.89
N ALA A 225 -12.60 -9.80 16.14
CA ALA A 225 -11.52 -9.80 17.15
C ALA A 225 -10.41 -10.83 16.86
N ASP A 226 -10.65 -11.78 15.96
CA ASP A 226 -9.69 -12.80 15.55
C ASP A 226 -8.96 -12.44 14.24
N ASN A 227 -9.38 -11.38 13.55
CA ASN A 227 -8.91 -11.06 12.19
C ASN A 227 -7.39 -10.89 12.09
N ASP A 228 -6.76 -10.27 13.06
CA ASP A 228 -5.30 -10.10 13.07
C ASP A 228 -4.57 -11.45 13.21
N ARG A 229 -5.04 -12.31 14.14
CA ARG A 229 -4.47 -13.65 14.38
C ARG A 229 -4.69 -14.57 13.17
N VAL A 230 -5.90 -14.56 12.61
CA VAL A 230 -6.24 -15.32 11.41
C VAL A 230 -5.40 -14.85 10.23
N SER A 231 -5.29 -13.54 9.99
CA SER A 231 -4.51 -12.99 8.87
C SER A 231 -3.03 -13.33 8.98
N ALA A 232 -2.44 -13.22 10.16
CA ALA A 232 -1.04 -13.60 10.39
C ALA A 232 -0.80 -15.09 10.16
N SER A 233 -1.72 -15.95 10.63
CA SER A 233 -1.65 -17.40 10.46
C SER A 233 -1.79 -17.82 9.00
N LEU A 234 -2.69 -17.21 8.25
CA LEU A 234 -2.83 -17.45 6.81
C LEU A 234 -1.62 -16.98 6.02
N TYR A 235 -0.98 -15.88 6.43
CA TYR A 235 0.28 -15.42 5.83
C TYR A 235 1.41 -16.44 6.06
N ALA A 236 1.53 -16.97 7.28
CA ALA A 236 2.48 -18.04 7.59
C ALA A 236 2.22 -19.31 6.75
N LEU A 237 0.95 -19.71 6.61
CA LEU A 237 0.52 -20.83 5.79
C LEU A 237 0.87 -20.62 4.31
N ALA A 238 0.63 -19.41 3.78
CA ALA A 238 0.97 -19.05 2.41
C ALA A 238 2.49 -19.18 2.16
N LYS A 239 3.32 -18.67 3.08
CA LYS A 239 4.78 -18.78 3.01
C LYS A 239 5.27 -20.22 3.09
N GLN A 240 4.71 -21.02 3.99
CA GLN A 240 5.03 -22.44 4.10
C GLN A 240 4.73 -23.22 2.82
N ASN A 241 3.69 -22.82 2.08
CA ASN A 241 3.26 -23.49 0.85
C ASN A 241 3.77 -22.80 -0.43
N ASN A 242 4.74 -21.89 -0.31
CA ASN A 242 5.36 -21.16 -1.43
C ASN A 242 4.36 -20.38 -2.30
N PHE A 243 3.27 -19.88 -1.71
CA PHE A 243 2.35 -18.97 -2.39
C PHE A 243 3.08 -17.66 -2.72
N SER A 244 2.78 -17.12 -3.89
CA SER A 244 3.22 -15.79 -4.32
C SER A 244 2.11 -14.74 -4.25
N SER A 245 0.84 -15.16 -4.15
CA SER A 245 -0.32 -14.31 -3.83
C SER A 245 -1.44 -15.14 -3.19
N VAL A 246 -2.43 -14.51 -2.53
CA VAL A 246 -3.62 -15.20 -2.02
C VAL A 246 -4.87 -14.64 -2.68
N ASP A 247 -5.28 -15.26 -3.79
CA ASP A 247 -6.35 -14.75 -4.65
C ASP A 247 -7.75 -14.98 -4.07
N GLN A 248 -7.94 -16.04 -3.27
CA GLN A 248 -9.21 -16.32 -2.58
C GLN A 248 -8.98 -16.86 -1.17
N ILE A 249 -9.88 -16.50 -0.25
CA ILE A 249 -9.98 -17.09 1.09
C ILE A 249 -11.41 -17.56 1.29
N ALA A 250 -11.59 -18.78 1.77
CA ALA A 250 -12.90 -19.36 2.00
C ALA A 250 -12.92 -20.24 3.25
N LEU A 251 -14.06 -20.24 3.95
CA LEU A 251 -14.35 -21.17 5.04
C LEU A 251 -14.91 -22.48 4.49
N SER A 252 -14.68 -23.60 5.19
CA SER A 252 -15.24 -24.90 4.83
C SER A 252 -16.77 -24.89 4.92
N GLU A 253 -17.43 -25.55 3.97
CA GLU A 253 -18.86 -25.80 4.07
C GLU A 253 -19.17 -26.94 5.06
N LYS A 254 -20.40 -26.99 5.56
CA LYS A 254 -20.87 -28.06 6.45
C LYS A 254 -20.92 -29.39 5.70
N THR A 255 -20.36 -30.44 6.27
CA THR A 255 -20.47 -31.81 5.74
C THR A 255 -21.20 -32.72 6.73
N ARG A 256 -21.33 -34.01 6.42
CA ARG A 256 -21.91 -35.02 7.33
C ARG A 256 -21.09 -35.22 8.60
N THR A 257 -19.80 -34.90 8.58
CA THR A 257 -18.85 -35.20 9.67
C THR A 257 -18.16 -33.96 10.23
N ALA A 258 -18.38 -32.78 9.64
CA ALA A 258 -17.68 -31.53 9.97
C ALA A 258 -18.64 -30.32 9.92
N PRO A 259 -18.62 -29.41 10.91
CA PRO A 259 -19.37 -28.15 10.85
C PRO A 259 -18.85 -27.21 9.75
N ALA A 260 -19.68 -26.24 9.34
CA ALA A 260 -19.21 -25.13 8.52
C ALA A 260 -18.18 -24.31 9.30
N GLY A 261 -17.18 -23.77 8.60
CA GLY A 261 -16.14 -22.93 9.20
C GLY A 261 -15.05 -23.69 9.97
N GLU A 262 -15.05 -25.03 9.98
CA GLU A 262 -14.01 -25.81 10.66
C GLU A 262 -12.60 -25.53 10.10
N ASN A 263 -12.48 -25.38 8.77
CA ASN A 263 -11.22 -25.06 8.12
C ASN A 263 -11.31 -23.76 7.31
N ILE A 264 -10.19 -23.08 7.20
CA ILE A 264 -10.01 -21.91 6.33
C ILE A 264 -9.01 -22.25 5.22
N PHE A 265 -9.33 -21.86 3.99
CA PHE A 265 -8.57 -22.17 2.78
C PHE A 265 -8.01 -20.91 2.16
N ILE A 266 -6.78 -21.00 1.67
CA ILE A 266 -6.18 -20.01 0.76
C ILE A 266 -6.00 -20.64 -0.61
N VAL A 267 -6.30 -19.87 -1.67
CA VAL A 267 -6.18 -20.32 -3.05
C VAL A 267 -5.44 -19.26 -3.87
N GLN A 268 -4.53 -19.72 -4.72
CA GLN A 268 -3.86 -18.92 -5.76
C GLN A 268 -4.21 -19.50 -7.13
N GLY A 269 -4.58 -18.64 -8.07
CA GLY A 269 -5.06 -18.99 -9.40
C GLY A 269 -6.58 -18.85 -9.56
N ALA A 270 -7.04 -18.79 -10.81
CA ALA A 270 -8.46 -18.74 -11.13
C ALA A 270 -9.16 -20.08 -10.82
N SER A 271 -10.48 -20.06 -10.60
CA SER A 271 -11.23 -21.27 -10.21
C SER A 271 -11.15 -22.39 -11.25
N ASP A 272 -10.99 -22.02 -12.53
CA ASP A 272 -10.83 -22.86 -13.72
C ASP A 272 -9.36 -23.15 -14.09
N ASP A 273 -8.39 -22.63 -13.34
CA ASP A 273 -6.96 -22.90 -13.54
C ASP A 273 -6.59 -24.30 -12.98
N PRO A 274 -6.15 -25.25 -13.82
CA PRO A 274 -5.70 -26.57 -13.37
C PRO A 274 -4.39 -26.52 -12.55
N ALA A 275 -3.63 -25.43 -12.60
CA ALA A 275 -2.40 -25.22 -11.84
C ALA A 275 -2.62 -24.47 -10.50
N LYS A 276 -3.87 -24.31 -10.05
CA LYS A 276 -4.19 -23.61 -8.80
C LYS A 276 -3.50 -24.22 -7.58
N LEU A 277 -2.90 -23.37 -6.75
CA LEU A 277 -2.38 -23.77 -5.44
C LEU A 277 -3.47 -23.61 -4.39
N ARG A 278 -3.60 -24.58 -3.49
CA ARG A 278 -4.52 -24.53 -2.36
C ARG A 278 -3.83 -25.04 -1.11
N ALA A 279 -3.93 -24.26 -0.04
CA ALA A 279 -3.52 -24.66 1.30
C ALA A 279 -4.67 -24.41 2.29
N HIS A 280 -4.63 -25.07 3.44
CA HIS A 280 -5.65 -24.92 4.47
C HIS A 280 -5.08 -25.14 5.86
N MET A 281 -5.81 -24.63 6.85
CA MET A 281 -5.57 -24.93 8.26
C MET A 281 -6.89 -24.86 9.05
N PRO A 282 -6.96 -25.45 10.25
CA PRO A 282 -8.12 -25.31 11.13
C PRO A 282 -8.37 -23.84 11.47
N THR A 283 -9.60 -23.38 11.35
CA THR A 283 -9.96 -21.98 11.63
C THR A 283 -9.70 -21.62 13.09
N ALA A 284 -9.95 -22.56 14.00
CA ALA A 284 -9.66 -22.39 15.44
C ALA A 284 -8.16 -22.23 15.71
N GLU A 285 -7.31 -22.96 14.99
CA GLU A 285 -5.85 -22.81 15.12
C GLU A 285 -5.40 -21.43 14.61
N ALA A 286 -5.95 -20.99 13.46
CA ALA A 286 -5.66 -19.67 12.90
C ALA A 286 -6.07 -18.53 13.86
N ALA A 287 -7.21 -18.67 14.54
CA ALA A 287 -7.73 -17.69 15.49
C ALA A 287 -6.99 -17.71 16.84
N GLN A 288 -6.42 -18.85 17.25
CA GLN A 288 -5.74 -18.98 18.55
C GLN A 288 -4.23 -18.74 18.48
N THR A 289 -3.61 -18.84 17.31
CA THR A 289 -2.17 -18.63 17.16
C THR A 289 -1.84 -17.14 17.35
N PRO A 290 -0.94 -16.78 18.29
CA PRO A 290 -0.46 -15.41 18.45
C PRO A 290 0.14 -14.87 17.17
N VAL A 291 -0.08 -13.58 16.92
CA VAL A 291 0.37 -12.88 15.71
C VAL A 291 1.89 -12.99 15.54
N GLU A 292 2.63 -12.79 16.63
CA GLU A 292 4.09 -12.87 16.69
C GLU A 292 4.58 -14.27 16.28
N GLN A 293 3.95 -15.32 16.82
CA GLN A 293 4.30 -16.70 16.53
C GLN A 293 4.09 -17.05 15.04
N SER A 294 3.03 -16.53 14.42
CA SER A 294 2.79 -16.71 12.99
C SER A 294 3.84 -15.99 12.13
N PHE A 295 4.28 -14.79 12.53
CA PHE A 295 5.35 -14.10 11.83
C PHE A 295 6.71 -14.77 11.97
N GLU A 296 7.04 -15.31 13.14
CA GLU A 296 8.25 -16.11 13.33
C GLU A 296 8.25 -17.34 12.41
N LYS A 297 7.11 -18.06 12.30
CA LYS A 297 6.95 -19.18 11.37
C LYS A 297 7.15 -18.75 9.91
N ALA A 298 6.57 -17.63 9.50
CA ALA A 298 6.76 -17.09 8.14
C ALA A 298 8.22 -16.74 7.84
N GLN A 299 8.92 -16.10 8.77
CA GLN A 299 10.32 -15.70 8.62
C GLN A 299 11.28 -16.91 8.58
N ALA A 300 11.00 -17.95 9.37
CA ALA A 300 11.80 -19.18 9.38
C ALA A 300 11.78 -19.89 8.01
N GLN A 301 10.66 -19.82 7.28
CA GLN A 301 10.54 -20.41 5.94
C GLN A 301 11.29 -19.61 4.86
N GLN A 302 11.53 -18.31 5.06
CA GLN A 302 12.31 -17.49 4.13
C GLN A 302 13.82 -17.77 4.19
N HIS A 303 14.33 -18.22 5.35
CA HIS A 303 15.76 -18.40 5.59
C HIS A 303 16.26 -19.84 5.45
N ASN A 304 15.36 -20.82 5.32
CA ASN A 304 15.75 -22.22 5.25
C ASN A 304 14.82 -23.05 4.35
N PRO A 305 15.11 -23.18 3.04
CA PRO A 305 14.29 -24.00 2.13
C PRO A 305 14.33 -25.52 2.43
N GLN A 306 15.08 -25.96 3.45
CA GLN A 306 15.27 -27.38 3.79
C GLN A 306 14.38 -27.91 4.95
N VAL A 307 13.55 -27.08 5.59
CA VAL A 307 12.69 -27.54 6.71
C VAL A 307 11.44 -28.31 6.21
N GLN A 308 11.17 -28.29 4.90
CA GLN A 308 10.05 -29.01 4.27
C GLN A 308 10.03 -30.53 4.59
N ASN A 309 11.18 -31.14 4.91
CA ASN A 309 11.26 -32.58 5.19
C ASN A 309 11.03 -33.00 6.64
N GLN A 310 10.92 -32.08 7.62
CA GLN A 310 10.73 -32.50 9.03
C GLN A 310 9.27 -32.48 9.48
N VAL A 311 8.44 -31.59 8.92
CA VAL A 311 7.02 -31.49 9.31
C VAL A 311 6.14 -32.50 8.58
N GLN A 312 6.41 -32.76 7.29
CA GLN A 312 5.70 -33.81 6.52
C GLN A 312 5.91 -35.22 7.08
N VAL A 313 7.06 -35.49 7.71
CA VAL A 313 7.34 -36.80 8.33
C VAL A 313 6.61 -36.95 9.67
N GLN A 314 6.30 -35.85 10.38
CA GLN A 314 5.53 -35.89 11.62
C GLN A 314 4.01 -35.98 11.36
N GLU A 315 3.47 -35.29 10.35
CA GLU A 315 2.05 -35.38 9.98
C GLU A 315 1.70 -36.72 9.30
N ALA A 316 2.63 -37.32 8.56
CA ALA A 316 2.44 -38.67 8.01
C ALA A 316 2.47 -39.77 9.10
N GLN A 317 3.07 -39.52 10.26
CA GLN A 317 3.13 -40.46 11.39
C GLN A 317 1.93 -40.35 12.35
N GLN A 318 1.13 -39.28 12.27
CA GLN A 318 0.00 -39.05 13.18
C GLN A 318 -1.38 -39.32 12.57
N ARG A 319 -1.47 -39.80 11.31
CA ARG A 319 -2.75 -40.29 10.77
C ARG A 319 -3.14 -41.59 11.47
N PRO A 320 -4.24 -41.64 12.25
CA PRO A 320 -4.80 -42.90 12.68
C PRO A 320 -5.39 -43.61 11.46
N MET A 321 -4.94 -44.83 11.19
CA MET A 321 -5.59 -45.71 10.23
C MET A 321 -7.02 -46.00 10.69
N VAL A 322 -7.99 -45.34 10.07
CA VAL A 322 -9.38 -45.80 10.14
C VAL A 322 -9.59 -46.79 9.01
N GLN A 323 -9.58 -48.06 9.40
CA GLN A 323 -9.74 -49.25 8.58
C GLN A 323 -11.16 -49.29 8.00
N ALA A 324 -11.28 -49.30 6.67
CA ALA A 324 -12.54 -49.54 5.98
C ALA A 324 -12.81 -51.05 5.90
N LEU A 325 -14.03 -51.43 6.31
CA LEU A 325 -14.68 -52.68 5.92
C LEU A 325 -15.21 -52.57 4.49
#